data_AF-A0A0W0STI1-F1
#
_entry.id   AF-A0A0W0STI1-F1
#
_cell.length_a   1.000
_cell.length_b   1.000
_cell.length_c   1.000
_cell.angle_alpha   90.00
_cell.angle_beta   90.00
_cell.angle_gamma   90.00
#
_symmetry.space_group_name_H-M   'P 1'
#
loop_
_entity.id
_entity.type
_entity.pdbx_description
1 polymer ?
#
loop_
_entity_poly.entity_id
_entity_poly.type
_entity_poly.pdbx_seq_one_letter_code
_entity_poly.pdbx_strand_id
1 'polypeptide(L)'
;MVKVTLTNQNTQSPFKKVILDVASGTFVAEGCPETDIKQLANINFHHPLLVHPILKSENTIYRYCYDDTESFLKIARYIYATLLQVSNPKDCQFIITPSPKFLSLKATYKIPFSIDCHKPAKKSITVTQVNGIISQSSREEFNFFDKLIVDTTLSLKNLPSMVDGDELFSYSPIGYSILNKPDPFVICEVRNINQFIGFGVYARKDIKRGTHVCLYQGVKKSNSKSKRYYFIPKFDILGLGIDAQHYGNIGRFVNHAPSPSRAKQSDSLLLSNLIGERHTIYGLEIIVFSAIRDIVKGEQLLVDYGAAYFENVDEYRFAANGSLFDPKGKPLKEKHHAKLMMWRVMAKNGVTLAAYRLLKRPILALSFALIGFLLLYSTQFF
;
A
#
# COMPACT_ATOMS: atom_id res chain seq x y z
N MET A 1 7.12 -9.91 -25.95
CA MET A 1 8.38 -9.31 -26.46
C MET A 1 8.56 -8.01 -25.71
N VAL A 2 9.70 -7.86 -25.00
CA VAL A 2 9.98 -6.68 -24.17
C VAL A 2 10.92 -5.77 -24.95
N LYS A 3 10.48 -4.53 -25.19
CA LYS A 3 11.25 -3.52 -25.90
C LYS A 3 11.67 -2.41 -24.95
N VAL A 4 12.96 -2.09 -24.92
CA VAL A 4 13.52 -1.02 -24.08
C VAL A 4 13.95 0.13 -24.97
N THR A 5 13.38 1.29 -24.74
CA THR A 5 13.77 2.53 -25.39
C THR A 5 14.87 3.21 -24.60
N LEU A 6 15.97 3.61 -25.24
CA LEU A 6 17.05 4.36 -24.61
C LEU A 6 17.36 5.64 -25.38
N THR A 7 17.61 6.74 -24.66
CA THR A 7 18.11 7.98 -25.26
C THR A 7 19.62 8.03 -25.23
N ASN A 8 20.24 8.43 -26.34
CA ASN A 8 21.69 8.57 -26.42
C ASN A 8 22.16 9.79 -25.62
N GLN A 9 23.01 9.57 -24.63
CA GLN A 9 23.64 10.65 -23.86
C GLN A 9 24.82 11.30 -24.59
N ASN A 10 25.30 10.70 -25.68
CA ASN A 10 26.25 11.37 -26.56
C ASN A 10 25.52 12.37 -27.47
N THR A 11 25.54 13.63 -27.09
CA THR A 11 24.87 14.73 -27.83
C THR A 11 25.39 14.92 -29.25
N GLN A 12 26.60 14.46 -29.55
CA GLN A 12 27.23 14.58 -30.88
C GLN A 12 26.85 13.44 -31.84
N SER A 13 26.29 12.33 -31.35
CA SER A 13 25.86 11.24 -32.23
C SER A 13 24.61 11.66 -33.02
N PRO A 14 24.50 11.31 -34.31
CA PRO A 14 23.27 11.52 -35.08
C PRO A 14 22.13 10.61 -34.59
N PHE A 15 22.45 9.49 -33.92
CA PHE A 15 21.47 8.55 -33.41
C PHE A 15 21.03 8.95 -32.00
N LYS A 16 19.89 9.63 -31.89
CA LYS A 16 19.40 10.18 -30.62
C LYS A 16 18.71 9.14 -29.74
N LYS A 17 18.14 8.09 -30.31
CA LYS A 17 17.32 7.11 -29.60
C LYS A 17 17.39 5.76 -30.27
N VAL A 18 17.34 4.70 -29.47
CA VAL A 18 17.25 3.31 -29.95
C VAL A 18 16.14 2.57 -29.24
N ILE A 19 15.57 1.58 -29.93
CA ILE A 19 14.62 0.63 -29.37
C ILE A 19 15.29 -0.74 -29.40
N LEU A 20 15.57 -1.30 -28.23
CA LEU A 20 16.18 -2.60 -28.03
C LEU A 20 15.11 -3.67 -27.88
N ASP A 21 15.18 -4.75 -28.65
CA ASP A 21 14.43 -5.97 -28.35
C ASP A 21 15.27 -6.85 -27.43
N VAL A 22 14.85 -6.92 -26.17
CA VAL A 22 15.56 -7.66 -25.12
C VAL A 22 15.62 -9.16 -25.44
N ALA A 23 14.62 -9.72 -26.12
CA ALA A 23 14.56 -11.15 -26.38
C ALA A 23 15.51 -11.62 -27.48
N SER A 24 15.76 -10.80 -28.50
CA SER A 24 16.67 -11.09 -29.61
C SER A 24 18.07 -10.52 -29.41
N GLY A 25 18.26 -9.55 -28.51
CA GLY A 25 19.53 -8.86 -28.35
C GLY A 25 19.82 -7.92 -29.52
N THR A 26 18.78 -7.45 -30.21
CA THR A 26 18.89 -6.54 -31.36
C THR A 26 18.34 -5.16 -31.02
N PHE A 27 18.68 -4.15 -31.82
CA PHE A 27 18.18 -2.80 -31.70
C PHE A 27 17.80 -2.22 -33.06
N VAL A 28 16.89 -1.24 -33.02
CA VAL A 28 16.54 -0.38 -34.16
C VAL A 28 16.84 1.06 -33.79
N ALA A 29 17.53 1.77 -34.68
CA ALA A 29 17.77 3.20 -34.61
C ALA A 29 17.20 3.88 -35.86
N GLU A 30 16.93 5.18 -35.78
CA GLU A 30 16.46 5.94 -36.94
C GLU A 30 17.47 5.85 -38.10
N GLY A 31 17.01 5.42 -39.27
CA GLY A 31 17.86 5.26 -40.46
C GLY A 31 18.79 4.05 -40.46
N CYS A 32 18.73 3.17 -39.45
CA CYS A 32 19.51 1.93 -39.41
C CYS A 32 18.61 0.69 -39.48
N PRO A 33 19.05 -0.39 -40.18
CA PRO A 33 18.39 -1.68 -40.09
C PRO A 33 18.51 -2.26 -38.68
N GLU A 34 17.67 -3.23 -38.37
CA GLU A 34 17.76 -3.99 -37.12
C GLU A 34 19.13 -4.66 -37.00
N THR A 35 19.83 -4.41 -35.90
CA THR A 35 21.25 -4.74 -35.72
C THR A 35 21.52 -5.30 -34.32
N ASP A 36 22.57 -6.12 -34.14
CA ASP A 36 22.99 -6.65 -32.84
C ASP A 36 23.40 -5.54 -31.85
N ILE A 37 22.98 -5.65 -30.58
CA ILE A 37 23.23 -4.67 -29.51
C ILE A 37 24.73 -4.35 -29.32
N LYS A 38 25.64 -5.27 -29.61
CA LYS A 38 27.09 -5.05 -29.53
C LYS A 38 27.58 -3.98 -30.51
N GLN A 39 26.82 -3.71 -31.57
CA GLN A 39 27.16 -2.69 -32.55
C GLN A 39 26.76 -1.26 -32.11
N LEU A 40 26.09 -1.09 -30.97
CA LEU A 40 25.79 0.24 -30.42
C LEU A 40 27.06 1.10 -30.23
N ALA A 41 28.19 0.47 -29.90
CA ALA A 41 29.47 1.15 -29.79
C ALA A 41 29.92 1.79 -31.13
N ASN A 42 29.62 1.14 -32.26
CA ASN A 42 30.03 1.61 -33.60
C ASN A 42 29.30 2.89 -34.00
N ILE A 43 28.10 3.14 -33.45
CA ILE A 43 27.32 4.35 -33.69
C ILE A 43 27.50 5.41 -32.60
N ASN A 44 28.55 5.26 -31.78
CA ASN A 44 28.88 6.11 -30.64
C ASN A 44 27.69 6.28 -29.67
N PHE A 45 26.87 5.23 -29.50
CA PHE A 45 25.71 5.26 -28.62
C PHE A 45 26.11 5.00 -27.17
N HIS A 46 25.70 5.90 -26.28
CA HIS A 46 26.03 5.86 -24.85
C HIS A 46 24.75 6.00 -24.02
N HIS A 47 24.52 5.07 -23.10
CA HIS A 47 23.46 5.16 -22.12
C HIS A 47 23.89 4.48 -20.81
N PRO A 48 23.58 5.02 -19.61
CA PRO A 48 24.06 4.48 -18.33
C PRO A 48 23.65 3.04 -18.07
N LEU A 49 22.51 2.60 -18.60
CA LEU A 49 22.04 1.22 -18.47
C LEU A 49 22.97 0.20 -19.14
N LEU A 50 23.61 0.58 -20.26
CA LEU A 50 24.47 -0.32 -21.04
C LEU A 50 25.80 -0.60 -20.34
N VAL A 51 26.21 0.30 -19.43
CA VAL A 51 27.43 0.20 -18.63
C VAL A 51 27.13 -0.07 -17.15
N HIS A 52 25.86 -0.24 -16.79
CA HIS A 52 25.47 -0.48 -15.41
C HIS A 52 25.92 -1.89 -14.97
N PRO A 53 26.39 -2.07 -13.72
CA PRO A 53 26.74 -3.38 -13.20
C PRO A 53 25.59 -4.38 -13.33
N ILE A 54 25.93 -5.60 -13.75
CA ILE A 54 24.98 -6.70 -13.87
C ILE A 54 25.02 -7.60 -12.63
N LEU A 55 23.96 -8.39 -12.46
CA LEU A 55 23.95 -9.47 -11.47
C LEU A 55 24.84 -10.61 -11.96
N LYS A 56 25.65 -11.14 -11.04
CA LYS A 56 26.48 -12.32 -11.31
C LYS A 56 25.68 -13.59 -11.01
N SER A 57 25.81 -14.58 -11.88
CA SER A 57 25.32 -15.94 -11.65
C SER A 57 26.16 -16.95 -12.42
N GLU A 58 26.21 -18.18 -11.93
CA GLU A 58 26.81 -19.33 -12.62
C GLU A 58 25.83 -19.99 -13.61
N ASN A 59 24.55 -19.62 -13.55
CA ASN A 59 23.49 -20.15 -14.41
C ASN A 59 22.51 -19.03 -14.81
N THR A 60 21.32 -19.40 -15.29
CA THR A 60 20.29 -18.43 -15.70
C THR A 60 19.47 -17.86 -14.53
N ILE A 61 19.81 -18.19 -13.29
CA ILE A 61 19.11 -17.74 -12.07
C ILE A 61 19.96 -16.68 -11.37
N TYR A 62 19.50 -15.44 -11.37
CA TYR A 62 20.13 -14.30 -10.72
C TYR A 62 19.43 -14.02 -9.40
N ARG A 63 20.20 -13.85 -8.33
CA ARG A 63 19.67 -13.56 -6.99
C ARG A 63 20.01 -12.14 -6.59
N TYR A 64 19.01 -11.39 -6.12
CA TYR A 64 19.19 -10.04 -5.60
C TYR A 64 18.56 -9.93 -4.21
N CYS A 65 19.41 -9.77 -3.20
CA CYS A 65 19.00 -9.50 -1.83
C CYS A 65 19.26 -8.03 -1.49
N TYR A 66 18.32 -7.37 -0.81
CA TYR A 66 18.45 -5.97 -0.42
C TYR A 66 18.22 -5.77 1.08
N ASP A 67 19.01 -4.88 1.67
CA ASP A 67 19.03 -4.60 3.10
C ASP A 67 18.34 -3.29 3.50
N ASP A 68 18.21 -2.37 2.56
CA ASP A 68 17.74 -1.00 2.78
C ASP A 68 16.97 -0.45 1.57
N THR A 69 16.39 0.75 1.75
CA THR A 69 15.60 1.44 0.72
C THR A 69 16.44 1.78 -0.52
N GLU A 70 17.72 2.14 -0.36
CA GLU A 70 18.61 2.45 -1.48
C GLU A 70 18.84 1.23 -2.37
N SER A 71 19.12 0.09 -1.75
CA SER A 71 19.31 -1.19 -2.44
C SER A 71 18.00 -1.65 -3.09
N PHE A 72 16.86 -1.49 -2.40
CA PHE A 72 15.54 -1.74 -2.98
C PHE A 72 15.30 -0.93 -4.25
N LEU A 73 15.63 0.37 -4.27
CA LEU A 73 15.41 1.24 -5.42
C LEU A 73 16.29 0.89 -6.64
N LYS A 74 17.34 0.07 -6.47
CA LYS A 74 18.23 -0.36 -7.55
C LYS A 74 17.78 -1.64 -8.27
N ILE A 75 16.78 -2.35 -7.75
CA ILE A 75 16.31 -3.65 -8.28
C ILE A 75 16.09 -3.59 -9.80
N ALA A 76 15.33 -2.60 -10.28
CA ALA A 76 14.98 -2.52 -11.69
C ALA A 76 16.21 -2.30 -12.59
N ARG A 77 17.16 -1.47 -12.16
CA ARG A 77 18.40 -1.21 -12.91
C ARG A 77 19.20 -2.49 -13.10
N TYR A 78 19.40 -3.25 -12.02
CA TYR A 78 20.15 -4.51 -12.09
C TYR A 78 19.48 -5.53 -13.01
N ILE A 79 18.15 -5.64 -12.98
CA ILE A 79 17.41 -6.56 -13.86
C ILE A 79 17.60 -6.19 -15.32
N TYR A 80 17.29 -4.94 -15.70
CA TYR A 80 17.39 -4.52 -17.10
C TYR A 80 18.83 -4.48 -17.59
N ALA A 81 19.79 -4.04 -16.78
CA ALA A 81 21.22 -4.09 -17.14
C ALA A 81 21.68 -5.51 -17.42
N THR A 82 21.30 -6.47 -16.56
CA THR A 82 21.63 -7.89 -16.77
C THR A 82 20.99 -8.42 -18.05
N LEU A 83 19.71 -8.17 -18.27
CA LEU A 83 18.99 -8.63 -19.46
C LEU A 83 19.60 -8.12 -20.78
N LEU A 84 20.12 -6.89 -20.81
CA LEU A 84 20.72 -6.32 -22.01
C LEU A 84 22.15 -6.83 -22.31
N GLN A 85 22.81 -7.48 -21.35
CA GLN A 85 24.23 -7.86 -21.47
C GLN A 85 24.46 -9.38 -21.50
N VAL A 86 23.44 -10.19 -21.15
CA VAL A 86 23.52 -11.66 -21.20
C VAL A 86 23.21 -12.21 -22.59
N SER A 87 23.72 -13.40 -22.91
CA SER A 87 23.50 -14.04 -24.22
C SER A 87 22.10 -14.61 -24.42
N ASN A 88 21.46 -15.12 -23.36
CA ASN A 88 20.16 -15.80 -23.42
C ASN A 88 19.13 -15.18 -22.44
N PRO A 89 18.67 -13.94 -22.67
CA PRO A 89 17.79 -13.21 -21.75
C PRO A 89 16.42 -13.85 -21.52
N LYS A 90 15.95 -14.71 -22.44
CA LYS A 90 14.66 -15.43 -22.31
C LYS A 90 14.66 -16.46 -21.19
N ASP A 91 15.83 -17.01 -20.86
CA ASP A 91 15.99 -18.08 -19.87
C ASP A 91 16.27 -17.52 -18.47
N CYS A 92 16.52 -16.21 -18.36
CA CYS A 92 16.85 -15.55 -17.12
C CYS A 92 15.68 -15.53 -16.14
N GLN A 93 15.98 -15.88 -14.89
CA GLN A 93 15.10 -15.72 -13.74
C GLN A 93 15.77 -14.85 -12.69
N PHE A 94 15.05 -13.89 -12.14
CA PHE A 94 15.50 -12.96 -11.12
C PHE A 94 14.76 -13.23 -9.82
N ILE A 95 15.43 -13.82 -8.85
CA ILE A 95 14.89 -14.06 -7.51
C ILE A 95 15.25 -12.86 -6.65
N ILE A 96 14.24 -12.09 -6.25
CA ILE A 96 14.39 -10.84 -5.51
C ILE A 96 13.78 -11.04 -4.13
N THR A 97 14.57 -10.84 -3.09
CA THR A 97 14.13 -11.07 -1.70
C THR A 97 14.62 -9.97 -0.76
N PRO A 98 13.78 -9.48 0.16
CA PRO A 98 14.27 -8.63 1.25
C PRO A 98 15.15 -9.45 2.20
N SER A 99 16.16 -8.82 2.79
CA SER A 99 16.91 -9.45 3.88
C SER A 99 16.13 -9.42 5.20
N PRO A 100 16.48 -10.27 6.18
CA PRO A 100 15.92 -10.19 7.53
C PRO A 100 16.10 -8.81 8.18
N LYS A 101 17.21 -8.12 7.87
CA LYS A 101 17.48 -6.76 8.33
C LYS A 101 16.47 -5.77 7.75
N PHE A 102 16.11 -5.89 6.48
CA PHE A 102 15.12 -5.01 5.84
C PHE A 102 13.73 -5.16 6.47
N LEU A 103 13.34 -6.40 6.78
CA LEU A 103 12.06 -6.76 7.38
C LEU A 103 11.92 -6.35 8.85
N SER A 104 12.99 -5.84 9.48
CA SER A 104 12.90 -5.31 10.83
C SER A 104 11.95 -4.11 10.88
N LEU A 105 10.92 -4.23 11.72
CA LEU A 105 9.99 -3.15 12.01
C LEU A 105 10.67 -2.08 12.85
N LYS A 106 10.24 -0.83 12.69
CA LYS A 106 10.53 0.21 13.69
C LYS A 106 9.82 -0.19 14.99
N ALA A 107 10.58 -0.73 15.95
CA ALA A 107 10.12 -1.39 17.17
C ALA A 107 9.25 -0.51 18.11
N THR A 108 8.99 0.75 17.76
CA THR A 108 8.41 1.77 18.64
C THR A 108 7.05 2.29 18.19
N TYR A 109 6.44 1.75 17.13
CA TYR A 109 5.15 2.26 16.67
C TYR A 109 4.02 2.09 17.69
N LYS A 110 3.43 3.22 18.05
CA LYS A 110 2.21 3.33 18.85
C LYS A 110 1.12 3.92 17.97
N ILE A 111 0.17 3.09 17.58
CA ILE A 111 -0.90 3.43 16.63
C ILE A 111 -2.06 4.01 17.43
N PRO A 112 -2.39 5.31 17.31
CA PRO A 112 -3.54 5.91 17.98
C PRO A 112 -4.80 5.21 17.48
N PHE A 113 -5.57 4.64 18.42
CA PHE A 113 -6.65 3.74 18.08
C PHE A 113 -7.93 4.00 18.89
N SER A 114 -9.07 3.93 18.21
CA SER A 114 -10.39 3.95 18.83
C SER A 114 -11.20 2.72 18.45
N ILE A 115 -11.91 2.15 19.43
CA ILE A 115 -12.88 1.07 19.20
C ILE A 115 -14.23 1.59 18.68
N ASP A 116 -14.39 2.91 18.57
CA ASP A 116 -15.63 3.63 18.24
C ASP A 116 -15.32 4.69 17.17
N CYS A 117 -15.91 4.55 15.99
CA CYS A 117 -15.66 5.45 14.85
C CYS A 117 -16.03 6.91 15.12
N HIS A 118 -16.96 7.18 16.03
CA HIS A 118 -17.39 8.53 16.35
C HIS A 118 -16.55 9.19 17.45
N LYS A 119 -15.58 8.46 18.03
CA LYS A 119 -14.76 8.98 19.13
C LYS A 119 -13.29 9.01 18.75
N PRO A 120 -12.59 10.12 19.02
CA PRO A 120 -11.17 10.21 18.78
C PRO A 120 -10.40 9.22 19.64
N ALA A 121 -9.24 8.79 19.14
CA ALA A 121 -8.37 7.89 19.88
C ALA A 121 -7.78 8.61 21.11
N LYS A 122 -8.05 8.05 22.29
CA LYS A 122 -7.45 8.52 23.56
C LYS A 122 -6.21 7.73 23.97
N LYS A 123 -6.02 6.55 23.36
CA LYS A 123 -4.91 5.64 23.65
C LYS A 123 -4.35 5.13 22.34
N SER A 124 -3.14 4.59 22.41
CA SER A 124 -2.52 3.88 21.30
C SER A 124 -2.46 2.39 21.58
N ILE A 125 -2.40 1.60 20.52
CA ILE A 125 -2.13 0.16 20.55
C ILE A 125 -0.79 -0.12 19.85
N THR A 126 -0.19 -1.27 20.11
CA THR A 126 1.07 -1.67 19.46
C THR A 126 0.82 -2.30 18.09
N VAL A 127 1.88 -2.39 17.28
CA VAL A 127 1.86 -3.13 16.02
C VAL A 127 1.43 -4.58 16.23
N THR A 128 1.94 -5.28 17.25
CA THR A 128 1.53 -6.65 17.57
C THR A 128 0.02 -6.77 17.82
N GLN A 129 -0.57 -5.78 18.50
CA GLN A 129 -2.01 -5.76 18.74
C GLN A 129 -2.79 -5.55 17.45
N VAL A 130 -2.36 -4.63 16.57
CA VAL A 130 -2.98 -4.45 15.25
C VAL A 130 -2.88 -5.73 14.43
N ASN A 131 -1.69 -6.34 14.34
CA ASN A 131 -1.47 -7.59 13.60
C ASN A 131 -2.43 -8.68 14.07
N GLY A 132 -2.52 -8.91 15.38
CA GLY A 132 -3.41 -9.91 15.95
C GLY A 132 -4.90 -9.62 15.72
N ILE A 133 -5.32 -8.35 15.83
CA ILE A 133 -6.71 -7.95 15.58
C ILE A 133 -7.09 -8.18 14.12
N ILE A 134 -6.29 -7.65 13.19
CA ILE A 134 -6.56 -7.78 11.76
C ILE A 134 -6.55 -9.24 11.38
N SER A 135 -5.49 -9.98 11.75
CA SER A 135 -5.35 -11.38 11.34
C SER A 135 -6.49 -12.27 11.82
N GLN A 136 -6.92 -12.09 13.08
CA GLN A 136 -8.03 -12.85 13.63
C GLN A 136 -9.37 -12.45 12.98
N SER A 137 -9.55 -11.18 12.62
CA SER A 137 -10.79 -10.69 11.99
C SER A 137 -10.91 -11.09 10.51
N SER A 138 -9.81 -11.09 9.76
CA SER A 138 -9.77 -11.48 8.34
C SER A 138 -9.61 -12.98 8.13
N ARG A 139 -9.15 -13.72 9.15
CA ARG A 139 -8.71 -15.12 9.06
C ARG A 139 -7.52 -15.33 8.13
N GLU A 140 -6.72 -14.29 7.94
CA GLU A 140 -5.52 -14.30 7.12
C GLU A 140 -4.39 -13.63 7.90
N GLU A 141 -3.15 -14.04 7.71
CA GLU A 141 -2.03 -13.38 8.36
C GLU A 141 -1.88 -11.93 7.87
N PHE A 142 -1.74 -11.01 8.81
CA PHE A 142 -1.45 -9.61 8.56
C PHE A 142 -0.27 -9.12 9.41
N ASN A 143 0.66 -8.47 8.73
CA ASN A 143 1.83 -7.82 9.27
C ASN A 143 1.80 -6.34 8.93
N PHE A 144 1.59 -5.49 9.93
CA PHE A 144 1.79 -4.06 9.77
C PHE A 144 3.24 -3.81 9.36
N PHE A 145 3.46 -3.09 8.26
CA PHE A 145 4.79 -2.83 7.72
C PHE A 145 4.82 -1.49 7.00
N ASP A 146 5.80 -0.65 7.32
CA ASP A 146 5.91 0.74 6.87
C ASP A 146 6.92 0.95 5.73
N LYS A 147 7.17 -0.09 4.94
CA LYS A 147 8.02 -0.03 3.73
C LYS A 147 7.37 -0.81 2.59
N LEU A 148 7.85 -0.56 1.37
CA LEU A 148 7.54 -1.40 0.22
C LEU A 148 8.46 -2.62 0.20
N ILE A 149 7.90 -3.77 -0.18
CA ILE A 149 8.62 -5.04 -0.32
C ILE A 149 8.51 -5.50 -1.76
N VAL A 150 9.60 -5.99 -2.35
CA VAL A 150 9.57 -6.90 -3.50
C VAL A 150 10.10 -8.24 -3.02
N ASP A 151 9.25 -9.27 -3.07
CA ASP A 151 9.61 -10.65 -2.73
C ASP A 151 8.96 -11.56 -3.78
N THR A 152 9.69 -11.81 -4.86
CA THR A 152 9.16 -12.48 -6.05
C THR A 152 10.28 -13.00 -6.96
N THR A 153 9.91 -13.93 -7.84
CA THR A 153 10.71 -14.27 -9.01
C THR A 153 10.17 -13.55 -10.24
N LEU A 154 11.03 -12.89 -11.01
CA LEU A 154 10.69 -12.29 -12.30
C LEU A 154 11.45 -12.98 -13.43
N SER A 155 10.85 -12.97 -14.60
CA SER A 155 11.45 -13.37 -15.88
C SER A 155 11.02 -12.36 -16.94
N LEU A 156 11.57 -12.47 -18.15
CA LEU A 156 11.19 -11.60 -19.27
C LEU A 156 9.66 -11.61 -19.55
N LYS A 157 8.97 -12.71 -19.21
CA LYS A 157 7.50 -12.84 -19.37
C LYS A 157 6.70 -11.99 -18.40
N ASN A 158 7.31 -11.58 -17.29
CA ASN A 158 6.65 -10.81 -16.23
C ASN A 158 6.81 -9.30 -16.40
N LEU A 159 7.73 -8.86 -17.27
CA LEU A 159 8.04 -7.45 -17.46
C LEU A 159 7.08 -6.80 -18.49
N PRO A 160 6.88 -5.46 -18.40
CA PRO A 160 6.12 -4.71 -19.40
C PRO A 160 6.67 -4.91 -20.82
N SER A 161 5.80 -4.92 -21.82
CA SER A 161 6.20 -5.11 -23.22
C SER A 161 6.98 -3.92 -23.80
N MET A 162 6.79 -2.72 -23.24
CA MET A 162 7.51 -1.51 -23.61
C MET A 162 7.97 -0.80 -22.35
N VAL A 163 9.23 -0.39 -22.35
CA VAL A 163 9.92 0.21 -21.22
C VAL A 163 10.71 1.40 -21.71
N ASP A 164 10.58 2.53 -21.03
CA ASP A 164 11.50 3.65 -21.17
C ASP A 164 12.67 3.42 -20.21
N GLY A 165 13.86 3.13 -20.75
CA GLY A 165 15.03 2.84 -19.93
C GLY A 165 15.65 4.10 -19.30
N ASP A 166 15.26 5.30 -19.74
CA ASP A 166 15.68 6.55 -19.12
C ASP A 166 15.05 6.68 -17.73
N GLU A 167 13.82 6.18 -17.54
CA GLU A 167 13.09 6.19 -16.27
C GLU A 167 13.78 5.41 -15.14
N LEU A 168 14.64 4.45 -15.49
CA LEU A 168 15.50 3.75 -14.52
C LEU A 168 16.47 4.72 -13.82
N PHE A 169 16.72 5.90 -14.40
CA PHE A 169 17.59 6.94 -13.87
C PHE A 169 16.84 8.20 -13.44
N SER A 170 15.53 8.29 -13.71
CA SER A 170 14.64 9.35 -13.21
C SER A 170 14.49 9.30 -11.69
N TYR A 171 14.73 10.44 -11.03
CA TYR A 171 14.63 10.60 -9.58
C TYR A 171 13.54 11.59 -9.22
N SER A 172 12.64 11.20 -8.30
CA SER A 172 11.65 12.10 -7.69
C SER A 172 12.09 12.47 -6.27
N PRO A 173 12.60 13.70 -6.04
CA PRO A 173 13.00 14.14 -4.70
C PRO A 173 11.85 14.09 -3.69
N ILE A 174 10.65 14.49 -4.14
CA ILE A 174 9.43 14.45 -3.33
C ILE A 174 9.11 13.00 -2.96
N GLY A 175 9.03 12.11 -3.95
CA GLY A 175 8.75 10.69 -3.71
C GLY A 175 9.74 10.05 -2.75
N TYR A 176 11.04 10.29 -2.95
CA TYR A 176 12.10 9.75 -2.10
C TYR A 176 12.03 10.29 -0.66
N SER A 177 11.76 11.59 -0.50
CA SER A 177 11.60 12.20 0.82
C SER A 177 10.42 11.60 1.60
N ILE A 178 9.34 11.23 0.90
CA ILE A 178 8.15 10.66 1.50
C ILE A 178 8.38 9.17 1.81
N LEU A 179 9.04 8.42 0.91
CA LEU A 179 9.34 6.99 1.07
C LEU A 179 10.09 6.67 2.37
N ASN A 180 10.92 7.60 2.83
CA ASN A 180 11.72 7.44 4.05
C ASN A 180 11.04 7.98 5.32
N LYS A 181 9.86 8.60 5.22
CA LYS A 181 9.13 9.11 6.39
C LYS A 181 8.42 7.97 7.12
N PRO A 182 8.37 8.01 8.47
CA PRO A 182 7.51 7.11 9.23
C PRO A 182 6.04 7.42 8.97
N ASP A 183 5.18 6.45 9.31
CA ASP A 183 3.73 6.65 9.19
C ASP A 183 3.23 7.82 10.06
N PRO A 184 2.20 8.55 9.59
CA PRO A 184 1.76 9.84 10.12
C PRO A 184 0.93 9.76 11.42
N PHE A 185 1.31 8.95 12.41
CA PHE A 185 0.52 8.76 13.65
C PHE A 185 0.36 10.02 14.54
N VAL A 186 1.14 11.07 14.26
CA VAL A 186 0.96 12.39 14.87
C VAL A 186 -0.30 13.07 14.34
N ILE A 187 -0.68 12.81 13.09
CA ILE A 187 -1.76 13.54 12.39
C ILE A 187 -2.94 12.64 12.01
N CYS A 188 -2.75 11.32 12.07
CA CYS A 188 -3.76 10.32 11.74
C CYS A 188 -3.97 9.32 12.89
N GLU A 189 -5.18 8.78 12.99
CA GLU A 189 -5.54 7.70 13.90
C GLU A 189 -6.39 6.66 13.18
N VAL A 190 -6.41 5.43 13.72
CA VAL A 190 -7.25 4.34 13.21
C VAL A 190 -8.48 4.21 14.11
N ARG A 191 -9.66 4.06 13.51
CA ARG A 191 -10.88 3.77 14.26
C ARG A 191 -11.58 2.53 13.71
N ASN A 192 -12.12 1.71 14.60
CA ASN A 192 -13.03 0.64 14.23
C ASN A 192 -14.39 1.23 13.82
N ILE A 193 -14.83 0.91 12.61
CA ILE A 193 -16.08 1.39 12.02
C ILE A 193 -17.20 0.42 12.31
N ASN A 194 -17.18 -0.75 11.66
CA ASN A 194 -18.17 -1.80 11.82
C ASN A 194 -17.69 -3.08 11.13
N GLN A 195 -18.46 -4.16 11.24
CA GLN A 195 -18.17 -5.44 10.55
C GLN A 195 -18.12 -5.38 9.01
N PHE A 196 -18.71 -4.37 8.37
CA PHE A 196 -18.81 -4.31 6.90
C PHE A 196 -17.56 -3.69 6.26
N ILE A 197 -17.04 -2.64 6.90
CA ILE A 197 -15.86 -1.89 6.45
C ILE A 197 -14.60 -2.32 7.21
N GLY A 198 -14.75 -2.72 8.47
CA GLY A 198 -13.65 -2.93 9.40
C GLY A 198 -13.17 -1.61 9.98
N PHE A 199 -12.02 -1.13 9.51
CA PHE A 199 -11.31 0.01 10.09
C PHE A 199 -11.28 1.20 9.13
N GLY A 200 -11.05 2.40 9.65
CA GLY A 200 -10.83 3.60 8.86
C GLY A 200 -9.75 4.49 9.46
N VAL A 201 -9.17 5.34 8.63
CA VAL A 201 -8.22 6.37 9.06
C VAL A 201 -8.95 7.69 9.24
N TYR A 202 -8.63 8.41 10.32
CA TYR A 202 -9.23 9.69 10.67
C TYR A 202 -8.16 10.72 10.99
N ALA A 203 -8.45 11.98 10.68
CA ALA A 203 -7.58 13.11 11.00
C ALA A 203 -7.58 13.39 12.52
N ARG A 204 -6.40 13.55 13.12
CA ARG A 204 -6.24 13.95 14.54
C ARG A 204 -6.09 15.47 14.73
N LYS A 205 -5.79 16.16 13.65
CA LYS A 205 -5.64 17.61 13.53
C LYS A 205 -6.11 18.04 12.15
N ASP A 206 -6.26 19.34 11.94
CA ASP A 206 -6.56 19.87 10.62
C ASP A 206 -5.41 19.58 9.66
N ILE A 207 -5.73 19.18 8.42
CA ILE A 207 -4.78 18.88 7.35
C ILE A 207 -5.08 19.84 6.20
N LYS A 208 -4.06 20.56 5.74
CA LYS A 208 -4.21 21.53 4.66
C LYS A 208 -4.22 20.85 3.29
N ARG A 209 -4.96 21.42 2.35
CA ARG A 209 -4.91 21.03 0.93
C ARG A 209 -3.46 20.93 0.44
N GLY A 210 -3.17 19.91 -0.35
CA GLY A 210 -1.85 19.63 -0.90
C GLY A 210 -0.90 18.91 0.08
N THR A 211 -1.30 18.67 1.32
CA THR A 211 -0.46 17.91 2.26
C THR A 211 -0.38 16.44 1.84
N HIS A 212 0.83 15.92 1.68
CA HIS A 212 1.10 14.48 1.58
C HIS A 212 0.83 13.82 2.94
N VAL A 213 -0.20 12.97 3.02
CA VAL A 213 -0.71 12.42 4.28
C VAL A 213 -0.01 11.11 4.63
N CYS A 214 -0.10 10.10 3.78
CA CYS A 214 0.57 8.81 3.98
C CYS A 214 0.91 8.15 2.64
N LEU A 215 1.80 7.16 2.68
CA LEU A 215 2.01 6.23 1.56
C LEU A 215 0.98 5.10 1.61
N TYR A 216 0.71 4.52 0.46
CA TYR A 216 0.12 3.18 0.38
C TYR A 216 1.23 2.15 0.18
N GLN A 217 1.49 1.35 1.21
CA GLN A 217 2.61 0.40 1.21
C GLN A 217 2.12 -1.05 1.34
N GLY A 218 2.98 -1.97 0.91
CA GLY A 218 2.75 -3.41 0.92
C GLY A 218 3.75 -4.14 0.04
N VAL A 219 3.35 -5.29 -0.49
CA VAL A 219 4.19 -6.13 -1.35
C VAL A 219 3.94 -5.81 -2.81
N LYS A 220 4.98 -5.43 -3.54
CA LYS A 220 4.96 -5.25 -4.99
C LYS A 220 4.90 -6.62 -5.68
N LYS A 221 3.86 -6.84 -6.48
CA LYS A 221 3.60 -8.09 -7.23
C LYS A 221 2.90 -7.83 -8.56
N SER A 222 3.15 -8.69 -9.54
CA SER A 222 2.61 -8.59 -10.90
C SER A 222 1.09 -8.75 -10.96
N ASN A 223 0.51 -9.54 -10.07
CA ASN A 223 -0.93 -9.66 -9.90
C ASN A 223 -1.28 -10.04 -8.46
N SER A 224 -2.49 -9.71 -8.02
CA SER A 224 -3.05 -10.21 -6.78
C SER A 224 -4.28 -11.07 -7.05
N LYS A 225 -4.41 -12.15 -6.29
CA LYS A 225 -5.62 -13.00 -6.28
C LYS A 225 -6.85 -12.19 -5.83
N SER A 226 -6.65 -11.19 -4.98
CA SER A 226 -7.70 -10.32 -4.45
C SER A 226 -7.39 -8.87 -4.82
N LYS A 227 -8.37 -8.18 -5.42
CA LYS A 227 -8.22 -6.75 -5.73
C LYS A 227 -8.52 -5.83 -4.54
N ARG A 228 -8.98 -6.37 -3.40
CA ARG A 228 -9.46 -5.59 -2.23
C ARG A 228 -8.40 -4.67 -1.62
N TYR A 229 -7.12 -5.01 -1.73
CA TYR A 229 -6.01 -4.21 -1.22
C TYR A 229 -4.91 -4.03 -2.27
N TYR A 230 -5.26 -4.13 -3.55
CA TYR A 230 -4.29 -4.09 -4.64
C TYR A 230 -4.35 -2.77 -5.40
N PHE A 231 -3.26 -2.00 -5.34
CA PHE A 231 -3.08 -0.81 -6.16
C PHE A 231 -2.45 -1.21 -7.50
N ILE A 232 -3.23 -1.11 -8.58
CA ILE A 232 -2.81 -1.51 -9.92
C ILE A 232 -1.66 -0.59 -10.39
N PRO A 233 -0.57 -1.16 -10.95
CA PRO A 233 0.54 -0.36 -11.43
C PRO A 233 0.13 0.40 -12.69
N LYS A 234 0.64 1.63 -12.85
CA LYS A 234 0.50 2.38 -14.11
C LYS A 234 1.83 2.69 -14.75
N PHE A 235 2.79 3.14 -13.94
CA PHE A 235 4.11 3.59 -14.41
C PHE A 235 5.25 2.73 -13.87
N ASP A 236 4.95 1.62 -13.20
CA ASP A 236 5.97 0.74 -12.64
C ASP A 236 6.71 -0.02 -13.73
N ILE A 237 8.02 0.16 -13.80
CA ILE A 237 8.87 -0.38 -14.87
C ILE A 237 9.05 -1.91 -14.78
N LEU A 238 8.74 -2.50 -13.62
CA LEU A 238 8.69 -3.96 -13.44
C LEU A 238 7.26 -4.51 -13.58
N GLY A 239 6.28 -3.64 -13.84
CA GLY A 239 4.87 -4.02 -13.94
C GLY A 239 4.28 -4.50 -12.61
N LEU A 240 4.82 -4.07 -11.47
CA LEU A 240 4.42 -4.56 -10.15
C LEU A 240 3.50 -3.56 -9.42
N GLY A 241 2.26 -3.97 -9.19
CA GLY A 241 1.32 -3.24 -8.32
C GLY A 241 1.56 -3.52 -6.84
N ILE A 242 0.96 -2.72 -5.96
CA ILE A 242 1.18 -2.80 -4.51
C ILE A 242 0.01 -3.54 -3.85
N ASP A 243 0.28 -4.66 -3.20
CA ASP A 243 -0.70 -5.42 -2.44
C ASP A 243 -0.51 -5.24 -0.94
N ALA A 244 -1.52 -4.67 -0.27
CA ALA A 244 -1.52 -4.42 1.16
C ALA A 244 -2.30 -5.46 1.99
N GLN A 245 -2.64 -6.62 1.41
CA GLN A 245 -3.45 -7.66 2.07
C GLN A 245 -2.73 -8.24 3.30
N HIS A 246 -1.50 -8.74 3.11
CA HIS A 246 -0.71 -9.41 4.15
C HIS A 246 0.35 -8.51 4.79
N TYR A 247 0.90 -7.57 4.04
CA TYR A 247 1.83 -6.57 4.55
C TYR A 247 1.30 -5.20 4.19
N GLY A 248 1.15 -4.29 5.14
CA GLY A 248 0.71 -2.94 4.81
C GLY A 248 0.79 -1.97 5.96
N ASN A 249 0.81 -0.69 5.62
CA ASN A 249 0.95 0.42 6.56
C ASN A 249 -0.42 1.05 6.87
N ILE A 250 -0.45 2.26 7.43
CA ILE A 250 -1.73 2.95 7.70
C ILE A 250 -2.58 3.18 6.43
N GLY A 251 -1.94 3.33 5.26
CA GLY A 251 -2.61 3.60 3.98
C GLY A 251 -3.65 2.55 3.58
N ARG A 252 -3.46 1.29 3.98
CA ARG A 252 -4.40 0.20 3.69
C ARG A 252 -5.78 0.36 4.33
N PHE A 253 -5.87 1.19 5.38
CA PHE A 253 -7.11 1.43 6.12
C PHE A 253 -7.85 2.68 5.63
N VAL A 254 -7.32 3.39 4.63
CA VAL A 254 -8.01 4.54 4.04
C VAL A 254 -9.16 4.01 3.19
N ASN A 255 -10.38 4.38 3.57
CA ASN A 255 -11.59 3.84 2.95
C ASN A 255 -11.97 4.57 1.67
N HIS A 256 -12.91 3.96 0.98
CA HIS A 256 -13.47 4.51 -0.23
C HIS A 256 -14.46 5.67 0.00
N ALA A 257 -14.36 6.71 -0.82
CA ALA A 257 -15.50 7.54 -1.24
C ALA A 257 -15.28 8.03 -2.68
N PRO A 258 -16.33 8.29 -3.48
CA PRO A 258 -16.15 8.70 -4.85
C PRO A 258 -15.52 10.09 -4.94
N SER A 259 -14.73 10.30 -5.98
CA SER A 259 -14.22 11.61 -6.34
C SER A 259 -15.35 12.57 -6.72
N PRO A 260 -15.16 13.89 -6.57
CA PRO A 260 -16.14 14.89 -7.02
C PRO A 260 -16.53 14.75 -8.50
N SER A 261 -15.63 14.26 -9.36
CA SER A 261 -15.90 14.03 -10.78
C SER A 261 -16.71 12.76 -11.07
N ARG A 262 -16.69 11.77 -10.17
CA ARG A 262 -17.45 10.52 -10.29
C ARG A 262 -18.78 10.55 -9.54
N ALA A 263 -18.91 11.47 -8.59
CA ALA A 263 -20.14 11.64 -7.82
C ALA A 263 -21.26 12.21 -8.70
N LYS A 264 -22.45 11.61 -8.61
CA LYS A 264 -23.67 12.23 -9.14
C LYS A 264 -24.06 13.39 -8.21
N GLN A 265 -24.49 14.52 -8.78
CA GLN A 265 -24.69 15.82 -8.10
C GLN A 265 -25.66 15.84 -6.90
N SER A 266 -26.36 14.75 -6.64
CA SER A 266 -27.23 14.61 -5.48
C SER A 266 -26.60 13.59 -4.56
N ASP A 267 -26.03 13.99 -3.43
CA ASP A 267 -26.00 13.15 -2.24
C ASP A 267 -25.46 13.91 -1.02
N SER A 268 -26.15 13.78 0.12
CA SER A 268 -25.64 14.10 1.46
C SER A 268 -24.50 13.16 1.91
N LEU A 269 -23.87 12.46 0.98
CA LEU A 269 -22.85 11.44 1.19
C LEU A 269 -21.46 12.06 1.00
N LEU A 270 -20.49 11.50 1.72
CA LEU A 270 -19.11 11.94 1.68
C LEU A 270 -18.47 11.65 0.32
N LEU A 271 -17.62 12.59 -0.09
CA LEU A 271 -16.72 12.48 -1.24
C LEU A 271 -15.30 12.21 -0.75
N SER A 272 -14.45 11.72 -1.64
CA SER A 272 -13.02 11.59 -1.34
C SER A 272 -12.44 12.94 -0.95
N ASN A 273 -11.59 12.94 0.07
CA ASN A 273 -10.81 14.10 0.48
C ASN A 273 -9.31 13.89 0.27
N LEU A 274 -8.93 12.71 -0.20
CA LEU A 274 -7.60 12.33 -0.66
C LEU A 274 -7.60 11.97 -2.15
N ILE A 275 -6.42 12.11 -2.77
CA ILE A 275 -6.09 11.55 -4.09
C ILE A 275 -4.85 10.66 -3.97
N GLY A 276 -4.80 9.57 -4.74
CA GLY A 276 -3.61 8.75 -4.92
C GLY A 276 -2.70 9.31 -6.00
N GLU A 277 -1.66 10.03 -5.59
CA GLU A 277 -0.60 10.52 -6.46
C GLU A 277 0.43 9.41 -6.71
N ARG A 278 0.83 9.28 -7.97
CA ARG A 278 1.82 8.30 -8.42
C ARG A 278 3.14 9.01 -8.60
N HIS A 279 4.17 8.54 -7.91
CA HIS A 279 5.54 8.99 -8.12
C HIS A 279 6.39 7.81 -8.55
N THR A 280 7.35 8.07 -9.42
CA THR A 280 8.33 7.07 -9.86
C THR A 280 9.69 7.43 -9.32
N ILE A 281 10.42 6.45 -8.78
CA ILE A 281 11.81 6.58 -8.36
C ILE A 281 12.58 5.44 -9.00
N TYR A 282 13.49 5.76 -9.92
CA TYR A 282 14.29 4.77 -10.66
C TYR A 282 13.41 3.69 -11.33
N GLY A 283 12.31 4.13 -11.93
CA GLY A 283 11.31 3.28 -12.58
C GLY A 283 10.34 2.56 -11.62
N LEU A 284 10.55 2.60 -10.30
CA LEU A 284 9.63 1.98 -9.34
C LEU A 284 8.53 2.95 -8.93
N GLU A 285 7.27 2.52 -9.09
CA GLU A 285 6.11 3.32 -8.74
C GLU A 285 5.79 3.21 -7.24
N ILE A 286 5.53 4.36 -6.63
CA ILE A 286 5.01 4.50 -5.26
C ILE A 286 3.72 5.33 -5.28
N ILE A 287 2.86 5.11 -4.29
CA ILE A 287 1.56 5.77 -4.18
C ILE A 287 1.52 6.61 -2.91
N VAL A 288 1.28 7.90 -3.07
CA VAL A 288 1.15 8.89 -1.99
C VAL A 288 -0.30 9.34 -1.94
N PHE A 289 -0.91 9.30 -0.75
CA PHE A 289 -2.20 9.94 -0.54
C PHE A 289 -2.05 11.39 -0.12
N SER A 290 -2.59 12.29 -0.92
CA SER A 290 -2.49 13.75 -0.71
C SER A 290 -3.88 14.37 -0.54
N ALA A 291 -3.98 15.38 0.32
CA ALA A 291 -5.25 16.06 0.60
C ALA A 291 -5.68 16.94 -0.59
N ILE A 292 -6.88 16.74 -1.14
CA ILE A 292 -7.39 17.55 -2.27
C ILE A 292 -8.11 18.82 -1.82
N ARG A 293 -8.42 18.92 -0.53
CA ARG A 293 -8.98 20.09 0.15
C ARG A 293 -8.49 20.14 1.59
N ASP A 294 -8.83 21.21 2.31
CA ASP A 294 -8.67 21.22 3.76
C ASP A 294 -9.55 20.13 4.40
N ILE A 295 -8.98 19.40 5.35
CA ILE A 295 -9.62 18.31 6.10
C ILE A 295 -9.61 18.70 7.56
N VAL A 296 -10.77 18.70 8.19
CA VAL A 296 -10.89 19.10 9.61
C VAL A 296 -10.55 17.95 10.54
N LYS A 297 -10.09 18.28 11.74
CA LYS A 297 -9.88 17.31 12.80
C LYS A 297 -11.12 16.44 13.02
N GLY A 298 -10.89 15.13 13.08
CA GLY A 298 -11.93 14.12 13.34
C GLY A 298 -12.64 13.62 12.09
N GLU A 299 -12.36 14.20 10.92
CA GLU A 299 -12.89 13.72 9.64
C GLU A 299 -12.23 12.40 9.22
N GLN A 300 -13.00 11.52 8.56
CA GLN A 300 -12.45 10.29 7.98
C GLN A 300 -11.66 10.63 6.70
N LEU A 301 -10.50 10.00 6.53
CA LEU A 301 -9.71 10.09 5.31
C LEU A 301 -10.23 9.09 4.28
N LEU A 302 -10.54 9.60 3.09
CA LEU A 302 -11.27 8.87 2.06
C LEU A 302 -10.64 9.11 0.69
N VAL A 303 -10.45 8.04 -0.07
CA VAL A 303 -9.89 8.07 -1.43
C VAL A 303 -10.82 7.38 -2.42
N ASP A 304 -10.79 7.80 -3.68
CA ASP A 304 -11.52 7.10 -4.73
C ASP A 304 -10.76 5.83 -5.17
N TYR A 305 -11.36 4.65 -4.97
CA TYR A 305 -10.77 3.37 -5.38
C TYR A 305 -10.90 3.13 -6.89
N GLY A 306 -11.77 3.90 -7.58
CA GLY A 306 -12.05 3.77 -9.00
C GLY A 306 -13.06 2.66 -9.31
N ALA A 307 -13.68 2.76 -10.49
CA ALA A 307 -14.77 1.86 -10.89
C ALA A 307 -14.33 0.39 -11.00
N ALA A 308 -13.11 0.14 -11.50
CA ALA A 308 -12.56 -1.20 -11.66
C ALA A 308 -12.49 -2.00 -10.36
N TYR A 309 -12.37 -1.33 -9.21
CA TYR A 309 -12.41 -1.99 -7.91
C TYR A 309 -13.79 -2.59 -7.62
N PHE A 310 -14.86 -1.90 -8.01
CA PHE A 310 -16.25 -2.21 -7.68
C PHE A 310 -16.95 -3.11 -8.70
N GLU A 311 -16.25 -3.61 -9.72
CA GLU A 311 -16.84 -4.51 -10.73
C GLU A 311 -17.51 -5.75 -10.12
N ASN A 312 -16.97 -6.25 -9.00
CA ASN A 312 -17.44 -7.47 -8.34
C ASN A 312 -17.72 -7.31 -6.83
N VAL A 313 -17.78 -6.07 -6.33
CA VAL A 313 -18.04 -5.79 -4.91
C VAL A 313 -18.91 -4.55 -4.75
N ASP A 314 -19.72 -4.53 -3.70
CA ASP A 314 -20.61 -3.41 -3.41
C ASP A 314 -19.84 -2.12 -3.08
N GLU A 315 -20.23 -1.01 -3.71
CA GLU A 315 -19.74 0.33 -3.42
C GLU A 315 -20.51 0.95 -2.24
N TYR A 316 -20.10 0.63 -1.02
CA TYR A 316 -20.66 1.27 0.18
C TYR A 316 -20.29 2.74 0.29
N ARG A 317 -21.22 3.55 0.81
CA ARG A 317 -21.08 5.02 0.88
C ARG A 317 -21.28 5.54 2.30
N PHE A 318 -20.46 6.50 2.71
CA PHE A 318 -20.56 7.15 4.02
C PHE A 318 -21.41 8.42 3.95
N ALA A 319 -22.24 8.68 4.96
CA ALA A 319 -22.84 9.99 5.21
C ALA A 319 -21.99 10.82 6.19
N ALA A 320 -22.25 12.13 6.25
CA ALA A 320 -21.52 13.05 7.14
C ALA A 320 -21.63 12.68 8.63
N ASN A 321 -22.71 12.02 9.05
CA ASN A 321 -22.88 11.53 10.42
C ASN A 321 -22.14 10.20 10.70
N GLY A 322 -21.40 9.66 9.72
CA GLY A 322 -20.69 8.38 9.81
C GLY A 322 -21.53 7.14 9.52
N SER A 323 -22.81 7.29 9.18
CA SER A 323 -23.67 6.18 8.74
C SER A 323 -23.19 5.63 7.40
N LEU A 324 -23.34 4.32 7.21
CA LEU A 324 -22.96 3.62 5.99
C LEU A 324 -24.21 3.21 5.21
N PHE A 325 -24.16 3.32 3.89
CA PHE A 325 -25.23 2.99 2.97
C PHE A 325 -24.76 1.97 1.94
N ASP A 326 -25.65 1.07 1.53
CA ASP A 326 -25.41 0.16 0.41
C ASP A 326 -25.54 0.88 -0.96
N PRO A 327 -25.20 0.22 -2.08
CA PRO A 327 -25.33 0.83 -3.41
C PRO A 327 -26.76 1.22 -3.79
N LYS A 328 -27.78 0.72 -3.07
CA LYS A 328 -29.20 1.03 -3.26
C LYS A 328 -29.68 2.14 -2.33
N GLY A 329 -28.79 2.75 -1.55
CA GLY A 329 -29.11 3.82 -0.61
C GLY A 329 -29.77 3.33 0.69
N LYS A 330 -29.69 2.04 1.02
CA LYS A 330 -30.23 1.51 2.27
C LYS A 330 -29.19 1.66 3.40
N PRO A 331 -29.57 2.20 4.56
CA PRO A 331 -28.66 2.32 5.69
C PRO A 331 -28.28 0.94 6.23
N LEU A 332 -26.97 0.70 6.36
CA LEU A 332 -26.40 -0.50 6.95
C LEU A 332 -26.28 -0.31 8.47
N LYS A 333 -26.94 -1.18 9.23
CA LYS A 333 -26.90 -1.20 10.70
C LYS A 333 -26.09 -2.41 11.17
N GLU A 334 -25.05 -2.15 11.95
CA GLU A 334 -24.29 -3.21 12.58
C GLU A 334 -25.14 -3.97 13.62
N LYS A 335 -25.15 -5.30 13.52
CA LYS A 335 -25.81 -6.14 14.52
C LYS A 335 -24.99 -6.13 15.82
N HIS A 336 -25.66 -6.05 16.96
CA HIS A 336 -25.01 -6.06 18.28
C HIS A 336 -24.04 -7.23 18.46
N HIS A 337 -24.41 -8.44 17.98
CA HIS A 337 -23.55 -9.61 18.06
C HIS A 337 -22.22 -9.43 17.32
N ALA A 338 -22.24 -8.84 16.12
CA ALA A 338 -21.03 -8.58 15.34
C ALA A 338 -20.09 -7.60 16.05
N LYS A 339 -20.68 -6.55 16.64
CA LYS A 339 -19.94 -5.59 17.47
C LYS A 339 -19.26 -6.26 18.66
N LEU A 340 -19.99 -7.13 19.37
CA LEU A 340 -19.42 -7.90 20.49
C LEU A 340 -18.30 -8.84 20.03
N MET A 341 -18.45 -9.49 18.88
CA MET A 341 -17.41 -10.35 18.31
C MET A 341 -16.13 -9.57 18.04
N MET A 342 -16.23 -8.39 17.42
CA MET A 342 -15.07 -7.53 17.18
C MET A 342 -14.42 -7.07 18.50
N TRP A 343 -15.21 -6.69 19.51
CA TRP A 343 -14.66 -6.36 20.83
C TRP A 343 -13.96 -7.52 21.51
N ARG A 344 -14.45 -8.76 21.33
CA ARG A 344 -13.77 -9.97 21.85
C ARG A 344 -12.43 -10.18 21.17
N VAL A 345 -12.36 -10.01 19.86
CA VAL A 345 -11.09 -10.04 19.10
C VAL A 345 -10.12 -8.99 19.63
N MET A 346 -10.57 -7.75 19.79
CA MET A 346 -9.75 -6.66 20.34
C MET A 346 -9.28 -6.95 21.78
N ALA A 347 -10.18 -7.42 22.65
CA ALA A 347 -9.85 -7.75 24.03
C ALA A 347 -8.84 -8.90 24.14
N LYS A 348 -8.99 -9.95 23.32
CA LYS A 348 -8.05 -11.08 23.24
C LYS A 348 -6.66 -10.61 22.81
N ASN A 349 -6.58 -9.58 21.97
CA ASN A 349 -5.33 -8.95 21.54
C ASN A 349 -4.91 -7.78 22.46
N GLY A 350 -5.38 -7.74 23.71
CA GLY A 350 -4.90 -6.81 24.74
C GLY A 350 -5.44 -5.38 24.67
N VAL A 351 -6.48 -5.12 23.87
CA VAL A 351 -7.13 -3.80 23.86
C VAL A 351 -8.00 -3.64 25.10
N THR A 352 -7.41 -3.07 26.16
CA THR A 352 -8.03 -2.90 27.49
C THR A 352 -9.41 -2.25 27.46
N LEU A 353 -9.63 -1.24 26.60
CA LEU A 353 -10.92 -0.58 26.48
C LEU A 353 -12.02 -1.52 25.95
N ALA A 354 -11.69 -2.45 25.06
CA ALA A 354 -12.63 -3.44 24.56
C ALA A 354 -12.99 -4.47 25.66
N ALA A 355 -11.99 -4.93 26.43
CA ALA A 355 -12.21 -5.81 27.58
C ALA A 355 -13.14 -5.15 28.61
N TYR A 356 -12.87 -3.88 28.96
CA TYR A 356 -13.74 -3.11 29.86
C TYR A 356 -15.19 -3.02 29.34
N ARG A 357 -15.39 -2.77 28.03
CA ARG A 357 -16.74 -2.70 27.44
C ARG A 357 -17.50 -4.02 27.52
N LEU A 358 -16.81 -5.14 27.35
CA LEU A 358 -17.42 -6.47 27.49
C LEU A 358 -17.80 -6.78 28.95
N LEU A 359 -16.97 -6.37 29.91
CA LEU A 359 -17.16 -6.69 31.33
C LEU A 359 -18.07 -5.70 32.07
N LYS A 360 -18.25 -4.47 31.56
CA LYS A 360 -19.01 -3.42 32.27
C LYS A 360 -20.42 -3.87 32.69
N ARG A 361 -21.19 -4.50 31.80
CA ARG A 361 -22.56 -4.93 32.10
C ARG A 361 -22.58 -6.10 33.10
N PRO A 362 -21.79 -7.19 32.91
CA PRO A 362 -21.65 -8.24 33.92
C PRO A 362 -21.25 -7.71 35.30
N ILE A 363 -20.27 -6.80 35.37
CA ILE A 363 -19.81 -6.21 36.63
C ILE A 363 -20.96 -5.44 37.30
N LEU A 364 -21.68 -4.58 36.57
CA LEU A 364 -22.82 -3.85 37.13
C LEU A 364 -23.92 -4.80 37.63
N ALA A 365 -24.25 -5.84 36.86
CA ALA A 365 -25.25 -6.83 37.27
C ALA A 365 -24.83 -7.56 38.55
N LEU A 366 -23.57 -7.97 38.66
CA LEU A 366 -23.01 -8.57 39.87
C LEU A 366 -23.03 -7.60 41.05
N SER A 367 -22.69 -6.34 40.85
CA SER A 367 -22.77 -5.31 41.90
C SER A 367 -24.19 -5.10 42.39
N PHE A 368 -25.19 -5.02 41.51
CA PHE A 368 -26.59 -4.91 41.90
C PHE A 368 -27.10 -6.17 42.61
N ALA A 369 -26.72 -7.36 42.15
CA ALA A 369 -27.06 -8.62 42.80
C ALA A 369 -26.46 -8.69 44.22
N LEU A 370 -25.20 -8.26 44.38
CA LEU A 370 -24.53 -8.21 45.68
C LEU A 370 -25.20 -7.21 46.62
N ILE A 371 -25.55 -6.01 46.15
CA ILE A 371 -26.28 -5.01 46.96
C ILE A 371 -27.64 -5.56 47.38
N GLY A 372 -28.39 -6.17 46.45
CA GLY A 372 -29.68 -6.80 46.76
C GLY A 372 -29.54 -7.91 47.80
N PHE A 373 -28.52 -8.75 47.68
CA PHE A 373 -28.21 -9.81 48.65
C PHE A 373 -27.87 -9.24 50.03
N LEU A 374 -27.02 -8.21 50.10
CA LEU A 374 -26.66 -7.54 51.36
C LEU A 374 -27.87 -6.88 52.03
N LEU A 375 -28.76 -6.25 51.25
CA LEU A 375 -30.00 -5.66 51.77
C LEU A 375 -30.94 -6.72 52.36
N LEU A 376 -31.16 -7.83 51.65
CA LEU A 376 -31.97 -8.96 52.15
C LEU A 376 -31.40 -9.58 53.43
N TYR A 377 -30.08 -9.72 53.50
CA TYR A 377 -29.42 -10.25 54.70
C TYR A 377 -29.53 -9.28 55.87
N SER A 378 -29.41 -7.97 55.65
CA SER A 378 -29.55 -6.97 56.72
C SER A 378 -30.95 -6.94 57.34
N THR A 379 -32.01 -7.23 56.58
CA THR A 379 -33.39 -7.29 57.08
C THR A 379 -33.73 -8.55 57.88
N GLN A 380 -32.84 -9.56 57.91
CA GLN A 380 -33.03 -10.76 58.73
C GLN A 380 -32.41 -10.64 60.14
N PHE A 381 -31.63 -9.59 60.40
CA PHE A 381 -30.94 -9.36 61.67
C PHE A 381 -31.43 -8.11 62.43
N PHE A 382 -32.51 -7.49 61.94
CA PHE A 382 -33.35 -6.51 62.63
C PHE A 382 -34.77 -7.06 62.68
#